data_AF-L0GY12-F1
#
_entry.id   AF-L0GY12-F1
#
_cell.length_a   1.000
_cell.length_b   1.000
_cell.length_c   1.000
_cell.angle_alpha   90.00
_cell.angle_beta   90.00
_cell.angle_gamma   90.00
#
_symmetry.space_group_name_H-M   'P 1'
#
loop_
_entity.id
_entity.type
_entity.pdbx_description
1 polymer ?
#
loop_
_entity_poly.entity_id
_entity_poly.type
_entity_poly.pdbx_seq_one_letter_code
_entity_poly.pdbx_strand_id
1 'polypeptide(L)'
;MSQQWQERVRPARLERRYQFASYGALRDFLDRAAEVSEREGLYPDIGFGRDYVNMTIHADEGSGTLDERQRRLAERLEEIPVPGTPA
;
A
#
# COMPACT_ATOMS: atom_id res chain seq x y z
N MET A 1 -11.80 8.78 -10.38
CA MET A 1 -12.01 9.52 -9.13
C MET A 1 -11.29 8.77 -8.00
N SER A 2 -10.07 9.23 -7.71
CA SER A 2 -9.34 9.01 -6.45
C SER A 2 -9.22 7.58 -5.89
N GLN A 3 -8.41 6.71 -6.50
CA GLN A 3 -7.87 5.52 -5.81
C GLN A 3 -6.77 5.93 -4.79
N GLN A 4 -6.92 7.08 -4.15
CA GLN A 4 -5.89 7.70 -3.30
C GLN A 4 -5.85 6.98 -1.95
N TRP A 5 -4.67 6.94 -1.33
CA TRP A 5 -4.51 6.46 0.03
C TRP A 5 -5.47 7.18 0.99
N GLN A 6 -6.24 6.42 1.77
CA GLN A 6 -7.12 6.99 2.77
C GLN A 6 -6.33 7.27 4.04
N GLU A 7 -6.13 8.55 4.35
CA GLU A 7 -5.53 8.97 5.61
C GLU A 7 -6.56 8.87 6.74
N ARG A 8 -6.19 8.15 7.80
CA ARG A 8 -6.90 8.13 9.08
C ARG A 8 -6.02 8.84 10.10
N VAL A 9 -6.66 9.60 10.99
CA VAL A 9 -5.98 10.42 12.01
C VAL A 9 -6.00 9.80 13.42
N ARG A 10 -6.74 8.70 13.63
CA ARG A 10 -6.87 8.04 14.94
C ARG A 10 -7.07 6.52 14.80
N PRO A 11 -6.01 5.70 14.92
CA PRO A 11 -4.59 6.07 14.88
C PRO A 11 -4.18 6.61 13.51
N ALA A 12 -3.07 7.36 13.45
CA ALA A 12 -2.52 7.87 12.20
C ALA A 12 -2.08 6.72 11.29
N ARG A 13 -2.74 6.55 10.14
CA ARG A 13 -2.42 5.49 9.17
C ARG A 13 -2.91 5.85 7.77
N LEU A 14 -2.24 5.32 6.76
CA LEU A 14 -2.70 5.34 5.37
C LEU A 14 -3.20 3.96 5.01
N GLU A 15 -4.46 3.85 4.61
CA GLU A 15 -5.06 2.58 4.18
C GLU A 15 -5.43 2.65 2.69
N ARG A 16 -5.10 1.61 1.94
CA ARG A 16 -5.46 1.49 0.52
C ARG A 16 -5.80 0.05 0.18
N ARG A 17 -6.89 -0.11 -0.57
CA ARG A 17 -7.33 -1.40 -1.08
C ARG A 17 -7.16 -1.45 -2.59
N TYR A 18 -6.50 -2.49 -3.06
CA TYR A 18 -6.32 -2.84 -4.45
C TYR A 18 -7.18 -4.07 -4.76
N GLN A 19 -7.82 -4.07 -5.93
CA GLN A 19 -8.58 -5.20 -6.44
C GLN A 19 -7.90 -5.71 -7.71
N PHE A 20 -7.87 -7.03 -7.86
CA PHE A 20 -7.18 -7.73 -8.93
C PHE A 20 -8.14 -8.72 -9.58
N ALA A 21 -8.03 -8.86 -10.90
CA ALA A 21 -8.86 -9.81 -11.65
C ALA A 21 -8.45 -11.28 -11.41
N SER A 22 -7.23 -11.53 -10.93
CA SER A 22 -6.71 -12.87 -10.68
C SER A 22 -5.64 -12.90 -9.60
N TYR A 23 -5.43 -14.07 -9.00
CA TYR A 23 -4.36 -14.27 -8.02
C TYR A 23 -2.95 -14.05 -8.60
N GLY A 24 -2.74 -14.35 -9.89
CA GLY A 24 -1.45 -14.07 -10.55
C GLY A 24 -1.13 -12.57 -10.57
N ALA A 25 -2.09 -11.76 -10.98
CA ALA A 25 -2.01 -10.29 -10.94
C ALA A 25 -1.73 -9.75 -9.52
N LEU A 26 -2.39 -10.33 -8.51
CA LEU A 26 -2.17 -10.01 -7.10
C LEU A 26 -0.75 -10.37 -6.65
N ARG A 27 -0.25 -11.55 -7.02
CA ARG A 27 1.09 -12.02 -6.64
C ARG A 27 2.18 -11.13 -7.24
N ASP A 28 2.11 -10.82 -8.53
CA ASP A 28 3.03 -9.89 -9.20
C ASP A 28 3.07 -8.52 -8.51
N PHE A 29 1.93 -8.03 -8.04
CA PHE A 29 1.88 -6.79 -7.27
C PHE A 29 2.56 -6.92 -5.90
N LEU A 30 2.33 -8.03 -5.19
CA LEU A 30 2.95 -8.28 -3.88
C LEU A 30 4.49 -8.38 -3.98
N ASP A 31 5.01 -9.05 -5.00
CA ASP A 31 6.46 -9.14 -5.24
C ASP A 31 7.07 -7.73 -5.43
N ARG A 32 6.45 -6.87 -6.25
CA ARG A 32 6.90 -5.48 -6.45
C ARG A 32 6.76 -4.62 -5.19
N ALA A 33 5.67 -4.81 -4.43
CA ALA A 33 5.46 -4.10 -3.18
C ALA A 33 6.53 -4.47 -2.13
N ALA A 34 6.96 -5.74 -2.10
CA ALA A 34 8.05 -6.19 -1.25
C ALA A 34 9.37 -5.49 -1.62
N GLU A 35 9.72 -5.43 -2.91
CA GLU A 35 10.94 -4.73 -3.37
C GLU A 35 10.93 -3.25 -2.96
N VAL A 36 9.80 -2.57 -3.08
CA VAL A 36 9.65 -1.17 -2.66
C VAL A 36 9.83 -1.03 -1.14
N SER A 37 9.22 -1.93 -0.38
CA SER A 37 9.32 -1.95 1.09
C SER A 37 10.77 -2.15 1.55
N GLU A 38 11.51 -3.08 0.92
CA GLU A 38 12.93 -3.31 1.20
C GLU A 38 13.80 -2.11 0.84
N ARG A 39 13.54 -1.45 -0.29
CA ARG A 39 14.31 -0.27 -0.73
C ARG A 39 14.13 0.92 0.20
N GLU A 40 12.91 1.16 0.69
CA GLU A 40 12.64 2.25 1.63
C GLU A 40 12.94 1.85 3.09
N GLY A 41 13.18 0.57 3.36
CA GLY A 41 13.40 0.03 4.71
C GLY A 41 12.17 0.13 5.60
N LEU A 42 10.97 0.12 5.00
CA LEU A 42 9.69 0.26 5.69
C LEU A 42 8.76 -0.85 5.24
N TYR A 43 8.21 -1.58 6.21
CA TYR A 43 7.32 -2.71 5.96
C TYR A 43 5.90 -2.34 6.39
N PRO A 44 5.01 -2.02 5.45
CA PRO A 44 3.62 -1.77 5.77
C PRO A 44 2.90 -3.07 6.10
N ASP A 45 1.76 -2.97 6.77
CA ASP A 45 0.88 -4.11 7.00
C ASP A 45 0.13 -4.43 5.70
N ILE A 46 0.29 -5.65 5.20
CA ILE A 46 -0.29 -6.09 3.93
C ILE A 46 -1.23 -7.27 4.20
N GLY A 47 -2.53 -7.01 4.18
CA GLY A 47 -3.58 -8.03 4.28
C GLY A 47 -4.14 -8.35 2.90
N PHE A 48 -3.88 -9.54 2.36
CA PHE A 48 -4.40 -9.95 1.05
C PHE A 48 -5.42 -11.08 1.18
N GLY A 49 -6.38 -11.09 0.26
CA GLY A 49 -7.38 -12.13 0.08
C GLY A 49 -7.18 -12.88 -1.24
N ARG A 50 -8.27 -13.39 -1.81
CA ARG A 50 -8.24 -14.16 -3.07
C ARG A 50 -8.01 -13.28 -4.30
N ASP A 51 -8.58 -12.08 -4.29
CA ASP A 51 -8.65 -11.14 -5.42
C ASP A 51 -8.36 -9.70 -5.01
N TYR A 52 -7.95 -9.47 -3.76
CA TYR A 52 -7.70 -8.12 -3.26
C TYR A 52 -6.49 -8.07 -2.34
N VAL A 53 -5.85 -6.91 -2.29
CA VAL A 53 -4.79 -6.60 -1.34
C VAL A 53 -5.19 -5.33 -0.61
N ASN A 54 -5.13 -5.37 0.71
CA ASN A 54 -5.27 -4.22 1.57
C ASN A 54 -3.91 -3.87 2.16
N MET A 55 -3.45 -2.65 1.94
CA MET A 55 -2.20 -2.16 2.48
C MET A 55 -2.50 -1.08 3.50
N THR A 56 -1.85 -1.18 4.65
CA THR A 56 -1.96 -0.24 5.75
C THR A 56 -0.57 0.22 6.16
N ILE A 57 -0.25 1.48 5.93
CA ILE A 57 0.98 2.10 6.39
C ILE A 57 0.68 2.78 7.72
N HIS A 58 1.26 2.24 8.79
CA HIS A 58 1.14 2.83 10.12
C HIS A 58 2.09 4.03 10.26
N ALA A 59 1.64 5.05 10.98
CA ALA A 59 2.54 6.08 11.50
C ALA A 59 3.62 5.46 12.39
N ASP A 60 4.76 6.13 12.49
CA ASP A 60 5.83 5.72 13.38
C ASP A 60 5.33 5.68 14.82
N GLU A 61 5.62 4.58 15.54
CA GLU A 61 5.19 4.41 16.94
C GLU A 61 5.69 5.54 17.85
N GLY A 62 6.82 6.18 17.51
CA GLY A 62 7.40 7.29 18.27
C GLY A 62 6.75 8.64 18.02
N SER A 63 6.34 8.93 16.78
CA SER A 63 5.74 10.23 16.41
C SER A 63 4.21 10.25 16.54
N GLY A 64 3.55 9.11 16.34
CA GLY A 64 2.09 9.05 16.26
C GLY A 64 1.49 9.79 15.06
N THR A 65 2.33 10.22 14.11
CA THR A 65 1.96 10.94 12.88
C THR A 65 2.57 10.29 11.65
N LEU A 66 1.91 10.46 10.50
CA LEU A 66 2.45 10.05 9.21
C LEU A 66 3.53 11.04 8.78
N ASP A 67 4.78 10.62 8.90
CA ASP A 67 5.94 11.37 8.45
C ASP A 67 6.16 11.21 6.93
N GLU A 68 7.13 11.93 6.40
CA GLU A 68 7.48 11.91 4.97
C GLU A 68 7.80 10.50 4.45
N ARG A 69 8.36 9.63 5.30
CA ARG A 69 8.73 8.27 4.89
C ARG A 69 7.50 7.42 4.54
N GLN A 70 6.43 7.52 5.34
CA GLN A 70 5.18 6.80 5.09
C GLN A 70 4.50 7.30 3.81
N ARG A 71 4.50 8.61 3.60
CA ARG A 71 3.96 9.23 2.37
C ARG A 71 4.76 8.83 1.14
N ARG A 72 6.09 8.84 1.24
CA ARG A 72 6.99 8.40 0.17
C ARG A 72 6.77 6.94 -0.19
N LEU A 73 6.65 6.05 0.80
CA LEU A 73 6.31 4.65 0.58
C LEU A 73 4.95 4.54 -0.13
N ALA A 74 3.95 5.29 0.34
CA ALA A 74 2.62 5.33 -0.26
C ALA A 74 2.68 5.72 -1.75
N GLU A 75 3.42 6.78 -2.09
CA GLU A 75 3.65 7.24 -3.46
C GLU A 75 4.33 6.15 -4.31
N ARG A 76 5.41 5.53 -3.81
CA ARG A 76 6.11 4.44 -4.51
C ARG A 76 5.22 3.24 -4.79
N LEU A 77 4.34 2.91 -3.84
CA LEU A 77 3.35 1.85 -4.00
C LEU A 77 2.24 2.24 -5.00
N GLU A 78 1.94 3.52 -5.18
CA GLU A 78 1.03 3.98 -6.26
C GLU A 78 1.64 3.83 -7.65
N GLU A 79 2.97 3.95 -7.77
CA GLU A 79 3.68 3.79 -9.04
C GLU A 79 3.66 2.33 -9.54
N ILE A 80 3.36 1.36 -8.65
CA ILE A 80 3.23 -0.04 -9.04
C ILE A 80 1.96 -0.19 -9.88
N PRO A 81 2.07 -0.61 -11.16
CA PRO A 81 0.91 -0.83 -11.99
C PRO A 81 0.09 -1.98 -11.41
N VAL A 82 -1.22 -1.73 -11.26
CA VAL A 82 -2.19 -2.72 -10.78
C VAL A 82 -2.83 -3.38 -12.01
N PRO A 83 -2.40 -4.59 -12.39
CA PRO A 83 -2.97 -5.27 -13.54
C PRO A 83 -4.45 -5.59 -13.32
N GLY A 84 -5.31 -5.02 -14.16
CA GLY A 84 -6.74 -5.34 -14.19
C GLY A 84 -7.69 -4.29 -13.62
N THR A 85 -7.25 -3.06 -13.35
CA THR A 85 -8.20 -1.95 -13.14
C THR A 85 -8.77 -1.54 -14.51
N PRO A 86 -10.07 -1.74 -14.81
CA PRO A 86 -10.65 -1.16 -16.02
C PRO A 86 -10.58 0.37 -15.91
N ALA A 87 -10.11 1.01 -16.98
CA ALA A 87 -10.05 2.46 -17.13
C ALA A 87 -11.43 3.11 -17.02
#